data_AF-A0A397BBI3-F1
#
_entry.id   AF-A0A397BBI3-F1
#
_cell.length_a   1.000
_cell.length_b   1.000
_cell.length_c   1.000
_cell.angle_alpha   90.00
_cell.angle_beta   90.00
_cell.angle_gamma   90.00
#
_symmetry.space_group_name_H-M   'P 1'
#
loop_
_entity.id
_entity.type
_entity.pdbx_description
1 polymer ?
#
loop_
_entity_poly.entity_id
_entity_poly.type
_entity_poly.pdbx_seq_one_letter_code
_entity_poly.pdbx_strand_id
1 'polypeptide(L)'
;MVIPGFTIYTNNIMKTTSFALVAYVAAAVNAQTTNSPTITSTNCPTKLDPSNALVKTTGLPPDLVSELPSSWVGCLGTLNENTITADVTATFLAQPTCLAAAPYLIQLMQAFQSPTGGDLAPKNGNSTKDDDNIKVSSSYESYFLSFPDSDVQKICTPLTKSVPCLKAGILPAIFKQINSNPCCSAMVAEVKALTGETPDVLLANLVEKATDVVCTIQTPGFNGAANQTCGFSWVKSFTRGNTNTSDASVVALTGRGLTALQIPNDQGCAAVNGNSFTSTTGAAVTTLFVKPNVPGSCAKPADALLSWVRKFPVLTNATYSSIRLLDLFEDGKCVKGSLIANAVDIDDHIYRDFGVSKANFNASCFHLSNGAFQTC
;
A
#
# COMPACT_ATOMS: atom_id res chain seq x y z
N MET A 1 -8.75 15.66 9.31
CA MET A 1 -9.24 15.54 7.95
C MET A 1 -8.36 14.50 7.34
N VAL A 2 -8.93 13.38 6.91
CA VAL A 2 -8.23 12.43 6.02
C VAL A 2 -7.69 13.31 4.90
N ILE A 3 -6.36 13.51 4.84
CA ILE A 3 -5.75 14.50 3.95
C ILE A 3 -6.11 14.05 2.53
N PRO A 4 -7.09 14.64 1.82
CA PRO A 4 -7.62 14.05 0.59
C PRO A 4 -6.52 13.96 -0.47
N GLY A 5 -5.55 14.88 -0.50
CA GLY A 5 -4.38 14.82 -1.38
C GLY A 5 -3.32 13.76 -1.02
N PHE A 6 -3.03 13.53 0.27
CA PHE A 6 -2.17 12.42 0.71
C PHE A 6 -2.90 11.09 0.47
N THR A 7 -4.20 11.07 0.76
CA THR A 7 -5.17 10.01 0.50
C THR A 7 -5.51 9.84 -1.00
N ILE A 8 -4.92 10.64 -1.89
CA ILE A 8 -4.98 10.44 -3.35
C ILE A 8 -3.60 10.08 -3.88
N TYR A 9 -2.47 10.58 -3.38
CA TYR A 9 -1.14 10.26 -3.94
C TYR A 9 -0.34 9.20 -3.16
N THR A 10 -0.28 9.26 -1.84
CA THR A 10 0.23 8.12 -1.05
C THR A 10 -0.81 7.03 -0.97
N ASN A 11 -2.09 7.34 -1.11
CA ASN A 11 -3.09 6.34 -1.43
C ASN A 11 -3.06 5.96 -2.89
N ASN A 12 -2.71 6.76 -3.91
CA ASN A 12 -2.54 6.15 -5.25
C ASN A 12 -1.29 5.30 -5.31
N ILE A 13 -0.18 5.63 -4.62
CA ILE A 13 1.04 4.81 -4.61
C ILE A 13 0.95 3.64 -3.62
N MET A 14 0.40 3.85 -2.41
CA MET A 14 0.10 2.79 -1.43
C MET A 14 -1.21 2.05 -1.71
N LYS A 15 -2.20 2.58 -2.44
CA LYS A 15 -3.27 1.78 -3.08
C LYS A 15 -2.67 1.10 -4.31
N THR A 16 -1.96 1.73 -5.25
CA THR A 16 -1.30 0.93 -6.32
C THR A 16 -0.22 -0.03 -5.83
N THR A 17 0.14 -0.08 -4.56
CA THR A 17 0.95 -1.18 -3.98
C THR A 17 0.17 -2.07 -3.02
N SER A 18 -0.84 -1.57 -2.29
CA SER A 18 -1.70 -2.33 -1.35
C SER A 18 -3.07 -2.69 -1.93
N PHE A 19 -3.74 -1.81 -2.69
CA PHE A 19 -4.73 -2.23 -3.70
C PHE A 19 -4.07 -2.97 -4.86
N ALA A 20 -2.81 -2.73 -5.26
CA ALA A 20 -2.17 -3.72 -6.11
C ALA A 20 -2.08 -4.99 -5.30
N LEU A 21 -1.47 -5.11 -4.13
CA LEU A 21 -1.42 -6.40 -3.43
C LEU A 21 -2.79 -7.07 -3.18
N VAL A 22 -3.83 -6.33 -2.81
CA VAL A 22 -5.20 -6.85 -2.57
C VAL A 22 -5.96 -7.11 -3.87
N ALA A 23 -5.93 -6.20 -4.86
CA ALA A 23 -6.48 -6.44 -6.19
C ALA A 23 -5.60 -7.38 -7.04
N TYR A 24 -4.37 -7.65 -6.64
CA TYR A 24 -3.39 -8.57 -7.23
C TYR A 24 -3.61 -9.95 -6.64
N VAL A 25 -3.83 -10.05 -5.33
CA VAL A 25 -4.32 -11.30 -4.72
C VAL A 25 -5.72 -11.58 -5.27
N ALA A 26 -6.63 -10.61 -5.32
CA ALA A 26 -7.97 -10.81 -5.90
C ALA A 26 -7.94 -11.06 -7.42
N ALA A 27 -7.11 -10.36 -8.21
CA ALA A 27 -6.96 -10.62 -9.64
C ALA A 27 -6.18 -11.90 -9.95
N ALA A 28 -5.21 -12.29 -9.12
CA ALA A 28 -4.50 -13.55 -9.28
C ALA A 28 -5.38 -14.73 -8.85
N VAL A 29 -6.25 -14.55 -7.85
CA VAL A 29 -7.29 -15.52 -7.52
C VAL A 29 -8.32 -15.59 -8.66
N ASN A 30 -8.83 -14.44 -9.13
CA ASN A 30 -9.78 -14.38 -10.24
C ASN A 30 -9.21 -14.94 -11.55
N ALA A 31 -7.91 -14.73 -11.82
CA ALA A 31 -7.21 -15.30 -12.97
C ALA A 31 -7.02 -16.83 -12.87
N GLN A 32 -7.10 -17.42 -11.68
CA GLN A 32 -7.00 -18.87 -11.44
C GLN A 32 -8.34 -19.56 -11.16
N THR A 33 -9.48 -18.86 -11.26
CA THR A 33 -10.85 -19.39 -11.01
C THR A 33 -11.26 -20.58 -11.88
N THR A 34 -10.45 -21.02 -12.84
CA THR A 34 -10.69 -22.30 -13.53
C THR A 34 -10.39 -23.53 -12.68
N ASN A 35 -9.69 -23.39 -11.53
CA ASN A 35 -9.30 -24.52 -10.67
C ASN A 35 -9.54 -24.29 -9.16
N SER A 36 -10.41 -23.37 -8.74
CA SER A 36 -10.71 -23.21 -7.30
C SER A 36 -11.22 -24.55 -6.73
N PRO A 37 -10.62 -25.05 -5.62
CA PRO A 37 -11.10 -26.27 -4.97
C PRO A 37 -12.56 -26.07 -4.56
N THR A 38 -13.43 -26.95 -5.06
CA THR A 38 -14.86 -26.90 -4.79
C THR A 38 -15.09 -27.00 -3.29
N ILE A 39 -15.94 -26.13 -2.73
CA ILE A 39 -16.37 -26.23 -1.34
C ILE A 39 -17.00 -27.62 -1.15
N THR A 40 -16.32 -28.51 -0.44
CA THR A 40 -16.81 -29.87 -0.16
C THR A 40 -17.86 -29.90 0.96
N SER A 41 -18.07 -28.78 1.65
CA SER A 41 -19.08 -28.60 2.70
C SER A 41 -20.36 -27.97 2.14
N THR A 42 -21.43 -28.74 2.09
CA THR A 42 -22.78 -28.32 1.65
C THR A 42 -23.44 -27.23 2.51
N ASN A 43 -22.81 -26.81 3.62
CA ASN A 43 -23.39 -25.90 4.61
C ASN A 43 -22.74 -24.51 4.68
N CYS A 44 -21.72 -24.23 3.86
CA CYS A 44 -21.09 -22.91 3.86
C CYS A 44 -21.91 -21.92 3.02
N PRO A 45 -22.10 -20.66 3.47
CA PRO A 45 -22.77 -19.63 2.69
C PRO A 45 -22.11 -19.44 1.33
N THR A 46 -22.92 -19.37 0.28
CA THR A 46 -22.44 -19.09 -1.08
C THR A 46 -22.58 -17.60 -1.44
N LYS A 47 -23.19 -16.82 -0.55
CA LYS A 47 -23.35 -15.37 -0.67
C LYS A 47 -23.09 -14.73 0.69
N LEU A 48 -22.42 -13.58 0.66
CA LEU A 48 -22.20 -12.76 1.83
C LEU A 48 -23.44 -11.89 2.03
N ASP A 49 -24.15 -12.06 3.13
CA ASP A 49 -25.27 -11.18 3.47
C ASP A 49 -24.70 -9.78 3.79
N PRO A 50 -25.09 -8.71 3.05
CA PRO A 50 -24.67 -7.33 3.38
C PRO A 50 -25.09 -6.90 4.78
N SER A 51 -26.07 -7.60 5.37
CA SER A 51 -26.53 -7.38 6.74
C SER A 51 -25.58 -7.97 7.80
N ASN A 52 -24.66 -8.87 7.39
CA ASN A 52 -23.65 -9.50 8.25
C ASN A 52 -22.83 -8.43 8.96
N ALA A 53 -22.75 -8.54 10.28
CA ALA A 53 -22.14 -7.53 11.11
C ALA A 53 -20.64 -7.38 10.84
N LEU A 54 -19.92 -8.46 10.47
CA LEU A 54 -18.52 -8.39 10.05
C LEU A 54 -18.36 -7.56 8.77
N VAL A 55 -19.28 -7.66 7.81
CA VAL A 55 -19.25 -6.85 6.57
C VAL A 55 -19.50 -5.38 6.88
N LYS A 56 -20.46 -5.09 7.78
CA LYS A 56 -20.74 -3.73 8.25
C LYS A 56 -19.56 -3.13 9.02
N THR A 57 -18.95 -3.91 9.90
CA THR A 57 -17.85 -3.47 10.76
C THR A 57 -16.53 -3.33 9.98
N THR A 58 -16.28 -4.15 8.96
CA THR A 58 -15.10 -4.04 8.09
C THR A 58 -15.23 -2.92 7.05
N GLY A 59 -16.45 -2.46 6.75
CA GLY A 59 -16.68 -1.41 5.76
C GLY A 59 -16.25 -1.80 4.35
N LEU A 60 -16.24 -3.10 4.04
CA LEU A 60 -15.86 -3.59 2.71
C LEU A 60 -16.81 -2.99 1.65
N PRO A 61 -16.29 -2.37 0.59
CA PRO A 61 -17.12 -1.87 -0.51
C PRO A 61 -17.95 -3.02 -1.11
N PRO A 62 -19.24 -2.81 -1.42
CA PRO A 62 -20.08 -3.83 -2.05
C PRO A 62 -19.47 -4.42 -3.32
N ASP A 63 -18.78 -3.57 -4.10
CA ASP A 63 -18.11 -3.98 -5.35
C ASP A 63 -16.97 -4.98 -5.06
N LEU A 64 -16.17 -4.73 -4.01
CA LEU A 64 -15.10 -5.64 -3.60
C LEU A 64 -15.64 -6.97 -3.09
N VAL A 65 -16.76 -6.95 -2.37
CA VAL A 65 -17.43 -8.18 -1.88
C VAL A 65 -17.87 -9.05 -3.06
N SER A 66 -18.27 -8.45 -4.19
CA SER A 66 -18.71 -9.18 -5.38
C SER A 66 -17.57 -9.85 -6.16
N GLU A 67 -16.33 -9.36 -5.99
CA GLU A 67 -15.13 -9.91 -6.62
C GLU A 67 -14.41 -10.96 -5.76
N LEU A 68 -14.91 -11.21 -4.53
CA LEU A 68 -14.30 -12.20 -3.64
C LEU A 68 -14.52 -13.63 -4.14
N PRO A 69 -13.52 -14.51 -3.99
CA PRO A 69 -13.67 -15.93 -4.30
C PRO A 69 -14.75 -16.56 -3.43
N SER A 70 -15.45 -17.57 -3.96
CA SER A 70 -16.53 -18.25 -3.22
C SER A 70 -16.08 -18.87 -1.90
N SER A 71 -14.82 -19.33 -1.83
CA SER A 71 -14.16 -19.83 -0.62
C SER A 71 -14.04 -18.75 0.46
N TRP A 72 -13.79 -17.50 0.08
CA TRP A 72 -13.68 -16.36 0.99
C TRP A 72 -15.06 -15.92 1.48
N VAL A 73 -16.03 -15.86 0.56
CA VAL A 73 -17.43 -15.56 0.89
C VAL A 73 -17.99 -16.55 1.91
N GLY A 74 -17.76 -17.85 1.70
CA GLY A 74 -18.20 -18.89 2.64
C GLY A 74 -17.51 -18.81 4.00
N CYS A 75 -16.22 -18.46 4.03
CA CYS A 75 -15.52 -18.21 5.29
C CYS A 75 -16.12 -17.01 6.03
N LEU A 76 -16.11 -15.82 5.42
CA LEU A 76 -16.56 -14.58 6.05
C LEU A 76 -18.01 -14.65 6.51
N GLY A 77 -18.88 -15.32 5.75
CA GLY A 77 -20.29 -15.48 6.08
C GLY A 77 -20.56 -16.34 7.32
N THR A 78 -19.59 -17.12 7.78
CA THR A 78 -19.72 -18.01 8.95
C THR A 78 -19.00 -17.52 10.20
N LEU A 79 -18.25 -16.41 10.10
CA LEU A 79 -17.54 -15.84 11.23
C LEU A 79 -18.52 -15.16 12.20
N ASN A 80 -18.32 -15.40 13.50
CA ASN A 80 -19.10 -14.80 14.56
C ASN A 80 -18.34 -13.61 15.16
N GLU A 81 -18.86 -12.40 14.95
CA GLU A 81 -18.27 -11.16 15.46
C GLU A 81 -18.14 -11.15 16.99
N ASN A 82 -19.13 -11.67 17.72
CA ASN A 82 -19.09 -11.70 19.18
C ASN A 82 -17.97 -12.61 19.68
N THR A 83 -17.78 -13.76 19.05
CA THR A 83 -16.70 -14.69 19.40
C THR A 83 -15.33 -14.10 19.07
N ILE A 84 -15.17 -13.47 17.91
CA ILE A 84 -13.94 -12.78 17.53
C ILE A 84 -13.64 -11.66 18.51
N THR A 85 -14.64 -10.83 18.83
CA THR A 85 -14.49 -9.71 19.78
C THR A 85 -14.10 -10.21 21.16
N ALA A 86 -14.70 -11.30 21.64
CA ALA A 86 -14.37 -11.91 22.92
C ALA A 86 -12.92 -12.43 22.94
N ASP A 87 -12.50 -13.18 21.91
CA ASP A 87 -11.13 -13.71 21.79
C ASP A 87 -10.08 -12.59 21.69
N VAL A 88 -10.37 -11.55 20.90
CA VAL A 88 -9.50 -10.36 20.77
C VAL A 88 -9.42 -9.63 22.10
N THR A 89 -10.53 -9.40 22.79
CA THR A 89 -10.56 -8.71 24.09
C THR A 89 -9.79 -9.49 25.15
N ALA A 90 -10.00 -10.81 25.24
CA ALA A 90 -9.28 -11.66 26.17
C ALA A 90 -7.77 -11.64 25.91
N THR A 91 -7.38 -11.73 24.64
CA THR A 91 -5.96 -11.68 24.24
C THR A 91 -5.35 -10.31 24.50
N PHE A 92 -6.09 -9.24 24.24
CA PHE A 92 -5.66 -7.88 24.48
C PHE A 92 -5.31 -7.63 25.96
N LEU A 93 -6.13 -8.17 26.87
CA LEU A 93 -5.92 -8.07 28.31
C LEU A 93 -4.77 -8.97 28.81
N ALA A 94 -4.54 -10.10 28.14
CA ALA A 94 -3.52 -11.07 28.52
C ALA A 94 -2.12 -10.78 27.96
N GLN A 95 -2.01 -10.09 26.83
CA GLN A 95 -0.74 -9.84 26.14
C GLN A 95 -0.09 -8.53 26.61
N PRO A 96 1.13 -8.56 27.19
CA PRO A 96 1.81 -7.35 27.66
C PRO A 96 2.04 -6.31 26.56
N THR A 97 2.33 -6.77 25.33
CA THR A 97 2.49 -5.89 24.17
C THR A 97 1.21 -5.15 23.81
N CYS A 98 0.03 -5.75 24.06
CA CYS A 98 -1.26 -5.12 23.84
C CYS A 98 -1.63 -4.12 24.91
N LEU A 99 -1.35 -4.42 26.17
CA LEU A 99 -1.50 -3.45 27.26
C LEU A 99 -0.61 -2.22 27.03
N ALA A 100 0.63 -2.42 26.57
CA ALA A 100 1.54 -1.33 26.21
C ALA A 100 1.06 -0.54 24.97
N ALA A 101 0.40 -1.21 24.01
CA ALA A 101 -0.14 -0.60 22.80
C ALA A 101 -1.49 0.10 23.00
N ALA A 102 -2.18 -0.13 24.12
CA ALA A 102 -3.53 0.37 24.37
C ALA A 102 -3.73 1.88 24.14
N PRO A 103 -2.89 2.79 24.69
CA PRO A 103 -3.07 4.23 24.44
C PRO A 103 -2.90 4.61 22.97
N TYR A 104 -2.09 3.85 22.22
CA TYR A 104 -1.81 4.09 20.81
C TYR A 104 -2.91 3.54 19.90
N LEU A 105 -3.50 2.39 20.24
CA LEU A 105 -4.62 1.81 19.50
C LEU A 105 -5.87 2.68 19.59
N ILE A 106 -6.12 3.30 20.75
CA ILE A 106 -7.21 4.28 20.90
C ILE A 106 -6.99 5.48 19.97
N GLN A 107 -5.76 6.00 19.90
CA GLN A 107 -5.42 7.10 18.99
C GLN A 107 -5.62 6.71 17.51
N LEU A 108 -5.22 5.50 17.11
CA LEU A 108 -5.46 4.99 15.76
C LEU A 108 -6.96 4.86 15.47
N MET A 109 -7.73 4.24 16.37
CA MET A 109 -9.18 4.10 16.20
C MET A 109 -9.87 5.47 16.04
N GLN A 110 -9.48 6.47 16.85
CA GLN A 110 -10.00 7.84 16.73
C GLN A 110 -9.59 8.50 15.41
N ALA A 111 -8.36 8.26 14.94
CA ALA A 111 -7.89 8.75 13.64
C ALA A 111 -8.69 8.15 12.47
N PHE A 112 -9.09 6.87 12.56
CA PHE A 112 -9.87 6.17 11.53
C PHE A 112 -11.38 6.45 11.59
N GLN A 113 -11.95 6.69 12.78
CA GLN A 113 -13.40 6.86 12.97
C GLN A 113 -13.92 8.28 12.69
N SER A 114 -13.04 9.27 12.55
CA SER A 114 -13.49 10.64 12.31
C SER A 114 -13.82 10.85 10.82
N PRO A 115 -15.10 11.14 10.46
CA PRO A 115 -15.49 11.42 9.07
C PRO A 115 -14.82 12.69 8.51
N THR A 116 -14.21 13.49 9.38
CA THR A 116 -13.45 14.70 9.06
C THR A 116 -12.02 14.65 9.63
N GLY A 117 -11.48 13.48 10.00
CA GLY A 117 -10.20 13.26 10.70
C GLY A 117 -9.93 14.21 11.90
N GLY A 118 -10.06 13.75 13.14
CA GLY A 118 -9.83 14.57 14.33
C GLY A 118 -8.39 15.11 14.42
N ASP A 119 -8.27 16.34 14.95
CA ASP A 119 -7.10 17.07 15.52
C ASP A 119 -5.69 17.00 14.90
N LEU A 120 -5.51 16.34 13.75
CA LEU A 120 -4.22 16.24 13.05
C LEU A 120 -4.14 17.15 11.81
N ALA A 121 -5.20 17.90 11.52
CA ALA A 121 -5.21 18.94 10.48
C ALA A 121 -4.71 20.28 11.05
N PRO A 122 -3.97 21.09 10.29
CA PRO A 122 -3.71 22.48 10.67
C PRO A 122 -5.05 23.23 10.79
N LYS A 123 -5.40 23.72 11.97
CA LYS A 123 -6.42 24.76 12.13
C LYS A 123 -5.79 26.07 11.66
N ASN A 124 -5.92 26.40 10.37
CA ASN A 124 -5.71 27.79 9.96
C ASN A 124 -6.99 28.56 10.26
N GLY A 125 -6.87 29.54 11.15
CA GLY A 125 -7.92 30.51 11.43
C GLY A 125 -8.35 31.25 10.17
N ASN A 126 -9.62 31.63 10.15
CA ASN A 126 -10.31 32.40 9.12
C ASN A 126 -10.40 31.75 7.73
N SER A 127 -11.47 30.98 7.52
CA SER A 127 -12.19 31.03 6.24
C SER A 127 -13.63 31.40 6.53
N THR A 128 -13.97 32.66 6.30
CA THR A 128 -15.34 33.07 6.00
C THR A 128 -15.87 32.25 4.83
N LYS A 129 -17.16 31.95 4.89
CA LYS A 129 -17.93 31.22 3.89
C LYS A 129 -17.80 31.87 2.50
N ASP A 130 -17.99 31.04 1.47
CA ASP A 130 -18.17 31.34 0.05
C ASP A 130 -16.89 31.21 -0.83
N ASP A 131 -16.73 30.01 -1.43
CA ASP A 131 -16.25 29.73 -2.81
C ASP A 131 -15.89 28.22 -2.95
N ASP A 132 -16.90 27.36 -3.11
CA ASP A 132 -16.85 25.92 -2.78
C ASP A 132 -16.20 24.96 -3.79
N ASN A 133 -15.49 25.39 -4.84
CA ASN A 133 -14.89 24.40 -5.78
C ASN A 133 -13.47 24.68 -6.32
N ILE A 134 -12.86 25.83 -6.04
CA ILE A 134 -11.54 26.18 -6.62
C ILE A 134 -10.43 26.33 -5.55
N LYS A 135 -10.78 26.52 -4.27
CA LYS A 135 -9.79 26.73 -3.19
C LYS A 135 -9.37 25.46 -2.46
N VAL A 136 -10.08 24.35 -2.67
CA VAL A 136 -9.84 23.09 -1.96
C VAL A 136 -8.59 22.38 -2.49
N SER A 137 -8.35 22.35 -3.81
CA SER A 137 -7.16 21.71 -4.42
C SER A 137 -5.84 22.43 -4.09
N SER A 138 -5.82 23.77 -4.14
CA SER A 138 -4.60 24.57 -3.90
C SER A 138 -4.11 24.48 -2.45
N SER A 139 -5.02 24.31 -1.48
CA SER A 139 -4.67 24.12 -0.07
C SER A 139 -4.05 22.74 0.22
N TYR A 140 -4.43 21.69 -0.53
CA TYR A 140 -3.87 20.35 -0.36
C TYR A 140 -2.53 20.18 -1.05
N GLU A 141 -2.37 20.72 -2.26
CA GLU A 141 -1.07 20.73 -2.95
C GLU A 141 -0.03 21.50 -2.13
N SER A 142 -0.39 22.69 -1.65
CA SER A 142 0.51 23.49 -0.80
C SER A 142 0.87 22.80 0.52
N TYR A 143 -0.07 22.10 1.16
CA TYR A 143 0.22 21.28 2.34
C TYR A 143 1.12 20.08 2.01
N PHE A 144 0.91 19.37 0.90
CA PHE A 144 1.74 18.23 0.50
C PHE A 144 3.21 18.61 0.27
N LEU A 145 3.45 19.81 -0.26
CA LEU A 145 4.79 20.35 -0.47
C LEU A 145 5.45 20.82 0.84
N SER A 146 4.66 21.14 1.87
CA SER A 146 5.12 21.82 3.08
C SER A 146 4.94 21.04 4.38
N PHE A 147 4.25 19.89 4.40
CA PHE A 147 3.98 19.17 5.66
C PHE A 147 5.29 18.78 6.36
N PRO A 148 5.34 18.88 7.70
CA PRO A 148 6.49 18.52 8.52
C PRO A 148 6.57 17.01 8.83
N ASP A 149 7.76 16.53 9.19
CA ASP A 149 7.95 15.14 9.63
C ASP A 149 7.08 14.77 10.84
N SER A 150 6.79 15.74 11.72
CA SER A 150 5.94 15.55 12.89
C SER A 150 4.52 15.07 12.54
N ASP A 151 4.01 15.39 11.35
CA ASP A 151 2.71 14.91 10.89
C ASP A 151 2.74 13.42 10.51
N VAL A 152 3.88 12.92 10.02
CA VAL A 152 4.07 11.47 9.79
C VAL A 152 4.28 10.76 11.12
N GLN A 153 5.03 11.37 12.05
CA GLN A 153 5.27 10.81 13.39
C GLN A 153 3.98 10.58 14.19
N LYS A 154 2.95 11.41 14.00
CA LYS A 154 1.61 11.23 14.61
C LYS A 154 0.92 9.93 14.19
N ILE A 155 1.25 9.39 13.02
CA ILE A 155 0.73 8.10 12.53
C ILE A 155 1.73 6.98 12.86
N CYS A 156 3.02 7.24 12.66
CA CYS A 156 4.06 6.23 12.83
C CYS A 156 4.30 5.83 14.27
N THR A 157 4.23 6.78 15.22
CA THR A 157 4.38 6.46 16.64
C THR A 157 3.32 5.46 17.09
N PRO A 158 2.00 5.72 16.93
CA PRO A 158 1.03 4.75 17.38
C PRO A 158 1.08 3.46 16.56
N LEU A 159 1.27 3.53 15.23
CA LEU A 159 1.35 2.34 14.38
C LEU A 159 2.49 1.40 14.79
N THR A 160 3.73 1.90 14.89
CA THR A 160 4.91 1.10 15.27
C THR A 160 4.79 0.52 16.69
N LYS A 161 4.17 1.25 17.62
CA LYS A 161 3.90 0.76 18.99
C LYS A 161 2.78 -0.29 19.03
N SER A 162 1.86 -0.26 18.07
CA SER A 162 0.76 -1.22 17.96
C SER A 162 1.11 -2.50 17.19
N VAL A 163 2.07 -2.47 16.26
CA VAL A 163 2.47 -3.64 15.46
C VAL A 163 2.80 -4.88 16.32
N PRO A 164 3.57 -4.80 17.41
CA PRO A 164 3.83 -5.97 18.26
C PRO A 164 2.56 -6.59 18.87
N CYS A 165 1.60 -5.77 19.32
CA CYS A 165 0.32 -6.27 19.79
C CYS A 165 -0.50 -6.90 18.66
N LEU A 166 -0.50 -6.28 17.48
CA LEU A 166 -1.20 -6.80 16.33
C LEU A 166 -0.69 -8.20 15.97
N LYS A 167 0.64 -8.36 15.86
CA LYS A 167 1.28 -9.62 15.48
C LYS A 167 1.16 -10.70 16.55
N ALA A 168 1.39 -10.37 17.82
CA ALA A 168 1.45 -11.36 18.91
C ALA A 168 0.08 -11.63 19.55
N GLY A 169 -0.88 -10.70 19.44
CA GLY A 169 -2.16 -10.78 20.12
C GLY A 169 -3.35 -10.79 19.17
N ILE A 170 -3.61 -9.64 18.53
CA ILE A 170 -4.88 -9.42 17.81
C ILE A 170 -5.02 -10.37 16.61
N LEU A 171 -4.00 -10.49 15.75
CA LEU A 171 -4.07 -11.36 14.57
C LEU A 171 -4.24 -12.84 14.96
N PRO A 172 -3.43 -13.43 15.87
CA PRO A 172 -3.67 -14.79 16.34
C PRO A 172 -5.09 -15.01 16.89
N ALA A 173 -5.64 -14.04 17.62
CA ALA A 173 -7.00 -14.14 18.17
C ALA A 173 -8.08 -14.17 17.07
N ILE A 174 -7.95 -13.33 16.04
CA ILE A 174 -8.86 -13.33 14.88
C ILE A 174 -8.71 -14.66 14.11
N PHE A 175 -7.48 -15.05 13.80
CA PHE A 175 -7.21 -16.23 12.97
C PHE A 175 -7.45 -17.54 13.68
N LYS A 176 -7.55 -17.57 15.02
CA LYS A 176 -8.06 -18.73 15.77
C LYS A 176 -9.45 -19.16 15.29
N GLN A 177 -10.36 -18.20 15.05
CA GLN A 177 -11.72 -18.48 14.57
C GLN A 177 -11.73 -18.88 13.10
N ILE A 178 -10.88 -18.26 12.29
CA ILE A 178 -10.74 -18.60 10.86
C ILE A 178 -10.19 -20.02 10.72
N ASN A 179 -9.14 -20.36 11.45
CA ASN A 179 -8.47 -21.66 11.33
C ASN A 179 -9.28 -22.82 11.95
N SER A 180 -10.15 -22.55 12.92
CA SER A 180 -11.02 -23.57 13.52
C SER A 180 -12.32 -23.81 12.73
N ASN A 181 -12.65 -22.94 11.78
CA ASN A 181 -13.89 -23.01 11.02
C ASN A 181 -13.72 -23.83 9.73
N PRO A 182 -14.45 -24.94 9.55
CA PRO A 182 -14.37 -25.77 8.34
C PRO A 182 -14.68 -25.00 7.04
N CYS A 183 -15.54 -23.99 7.08
CA CYS A 183 -15.86 -23.16 5.91
C CYS A 183 -14.72 -22.24 5.47
N CYS A 184 -13.71 -22.03 6.32
CA CYS A 184 -12.53 -21.23 6.02
C CYS A 184 -11.35 -22.06 5.51
N SER A 185 -11.41 -23.40 5.59
CA SER A 185 -10.31 -24.29 5.21
C SER A 185 -9.83 -24.07 3.76
N ALA A 186 -10.77 -23.93 2.83
CA ALA A 186 -10.48 -23.65 1.42
C ALA A 186 -9.79 -22.29 1.23
N MET A 187 -10.29 -21.23 1.89
CA MET A 187 -9.68 -19.89 1.85
C MET A 187 -8.25 -19.92 2.41
N VAL A 188 -8.05 -20.57 3.56
CA VAL A 188 -6.72 -20.66 4.20
C VAL A 188 -5.74 -21.42 3.30
N ALA A 189 -6.18 -22.53 2.69
CA ALA A 189 -5.36 -23.32 1.77
C ALA A 189 -5.01 -22.54 0.50
N GLU A 190 -5.98 -21.81 -0.05
CA GLU A 190 -5.82 -20.97 -1.25
C GLU A 190 -4.82 -19.84 -0.99
N VAL A 191 -4.97 -19.07 0.10
CA VAL A 191 -4.00 -18.04 0.48
C VAL A 191 -2.60 -18.62 0.59
N LYS A 192 -2.44 -19.76 1.28
CA LYS A 192 -1.15 -20.43 1.43
C LYS A 192 -0.56 -20.91 0.11
N ALA A 193 -1.40 -21.40 -0.81
CA ALA A 193 -0.95 -21.81 -2.13
C ALA A 193 -0.47 -20.61 -2.96
N LEU A 194 -1.11 -19.45 -2.81
CA LEU A 194 -0.81 -18.26 -3.59
C LEU A 194 0.41 -17.50 -3.06
N THR A 195 0.54 -17.36 -1.74
CA THR A 195 1.57 -16.52 -1.10
C THR A 195 2.71 -17.31 -0.49
N GLY A 196 2.51 -18.61 -0.25
CA GLY A 196 3.43 -19.47 0.50
C GLY A 196 3.29 -19.34 2.02
N GLU A 197 2.44 -18.43 2.51
CA GLU A 197 2.28 -18.11 3.92
C GLU A 197 0.84 -18.37 4.38
N THR A 198 0.65 -18.70 5.66
CA THR A 198 -0.70 -18.75 6.23
C THR A 198 -1.28 -17.33 6.32
N PRO A 199 -2.61 -17.15 6.25
CA PRO A 199 -3.24 -15.83 6.25
C PRO A 199 -2.83 -14.88 7.39
N ASP A 200 -2.61 -15.42 8.59
CA ASP A 200 -2.16 -14.68 9.77
C ASP A 200 -0.73 -14.16 9.62
N VAL A 201 0.17 -15.01 9.13
CA VAL A 201 1.57 -14.67 8.86
C VAL A 201 1.65 -13.66 7.72
N LEU A 202 0.88 -13.88 6.65
CA LEU A 202 0.78 -12.96 5.51
C LEU A 202 0.37 -11.56 5.96
N LEU A 203 -0.70 -11.45 6.74
CA LEU A 203 -1.21 -10.16 7.22
C LEU A 203 -0.25 -9.50 8.21
N ALA A 204 0.37 -10.29 9.10
CA ALA A 204 1.39 -9.80 10.03
C ALA A 204 2.60 -9.21 9.30
N ASN A 205 3.12 -9.94 8.30
CA ASN A 205 4.25 -9.51 7.47
C ASN A 205 3.89 -8.29 6.62
N LEU A 206 2.69 -8.25 6.05
CA LEU A 206 2.21 -7.11 5.28
C LEU A 206 2.19 -5.84 6.14
N VAL A 207 1.57 -5.90 7.31
CA VAL A 207 1.46 -4.73 8.19
C VAL A 207 2.83 -4.26 8.67
N GLU A 208 3.71 -5.18 9.07
CA GLU A 208 5.07 -4.84 9.47
C GLU A 208 5.85 -4.17 8.34
N LYS A 209 5.92 -4.81 7.17
CA LYS A 209 6.70 -4.30 6.03
C LYS A 209 6.15 -2.98 5.51
N ALA A 210 4.83 -2.82 5.43
CA ALA A 210 4.20 -1.56 5.04
C ALA A 210 4.46 -0.46 6.07
N THR A 211 4.39 -0.79 7.38
CA THR A 211 4.76 0.15 8.45
C THR A 211 6.21 0.57 8.31
N ASP A 212 7.13 -0.36 8.05
CA ASP A 212 8.55 -0.06 7.93
C ASP A 212 8.86 0.89 6.76
N VAL A 213 8.19 0.74 5.61
CA VAL A 213 8.33 1.64 4.45
C VAL A 213 8.09 3.11 4.82
N VAL A 214 7.14 3.37 5.70
CA VAL A 214 6.72 4.73 6.06
C VAL A 214 7.40 5.18 7.36
N CYS A 215 7.57 4.29 8.33
CA CYS A 215 7.84 4.65 9.71
C CYS A 215 9.24 4.34 10.21
N THR A 216 10.06 3.65 9.41
CA THR A 216 11.50 3.64 9.68
C THR A 216 12.10 5.04 9.57
N ILE A 217 13.30 5.18 10.12
CA ILE A 217 13.97 6.46 10.28
C ILE A 217 15.11 6.57 9.28
N GLN A 218 15.11 7.67 8.51
CA GLN A 218 16.25 8.08 7.70
C GLN A 218 17.26 8.79 8.59
N THR A 219 18.54 8.42 8.46
CA THR A 219 19.67 9.13 9.05
C THR A 219 20.79 9.25 8.01
N PRO A 220 21.31 10.46 7.70
CA PRO A 220 20.86 11.76 8.21
C PRO A 220 19.49 12.19 7.65
N GLY A 221 18.83 13.09 8.37
CA GLY A 221 17.65 13.80 7.87
C GLY A 221 18.01 14.91 6.88
N PHE A 222 16.99 15.49 6.23
CA PHE A 222 17.19 16.59 5.29
C PHE A 222 17.49 17.91 6.01
N ASN A 223 18.20 18.82 5.32
CA ASN A 223 18.47 20.18 5.78
C ASN A 223 19.11 20.27 7.18
N GLY A 224 20.01 19.34 7.51
CA GLY A 224 20.72 19.32 8.79
C GLY A 224 19.95 18.70 9.95
N ALA A 225 18.75 18.15 9.73
CA ALA A 225 18.06 17.34 10.72
C ALA A 225 18.87 16.06 11.01
N ALA A 226 18.94 15.66 12.28
CA ALA A 226 19.62 14.42 12.66
C ALA A 226 18.95 13.20 12.01
N ASN A 227 17.62 13.18 12.02
CA ASN A 227 16.81 12.11 11.46
C ASN A 227 15.41 12.59 11.05
N GLN A 228 14.68 11.74 10.33
CA GLN A 228 13.28 11.97 9.91
C GLN A 228 12.62 10.63 9.54
N THR A 229 11.29 10.56 9.47
CA THR A 229 10.59 9.37 8.97
C THR A 229 10.84 9.13 7.49
N CYS A 230 10.74 7.87 7.08
CA CYS A 230 10.83 7.49 5.68
C CYS A 230 9.62 7.96 4.86
N GLY A 231 8.43 8.05 5.44
CA GLY A 231 7.26 8.63 4.80
C GLY A 231 7.47 10.09 4.42
N PHE A 232 8.03 10.90 5.33
CA PHE A 232 8.43 12.27 5.02
C PHE A 232 9.51 12.31 3.93
N SER A 233 10.52 11.45 4.05
CA SER A 233 11.64 11.35 3.11
C SER A 233 11.20 11.05 1.69
N TRP A 234 10.34 10.04 1.51
CA TRP A 234 9.78 9.65 0.22
C TRP A 234 9.05 10.81 -0.42
N VAL A 235 8.10 11.41 0.28
CA VAL A 235 7.30 12.50 -0.28
C VAL A 235 8.14 13.71 -0.62
N LYS A 236 9.06 14.13 0.27
CA LYS A 236 9.97 15.24 -0.01
C LYS A 236 10.91 14.95 -1.18
N SER A 237 11.36 13.71 -1.35
CA SER A 237 12.20 13.33 -2.48
C SER A 237 11.47 13.44 -3.83
N PHE A 238 10.20 13.05 -3.87
CA PHE A 238 9.37 13.21 -5.07
C PHE A 238 8.98 14.67 -5.35
N THR A 239 8.78 15.48 -4.31
CA THR A 239 8.23 16.84 -4.44
C THR A 239 9.25 17.96 -4.56
N ARG A 240 10.46 17.82 -3.99
CA ARG A 240 11.43 18.92 -3.87
C ARG A 240 12.60 18.88 -4.83
N GLY A 241 12.57 18.03 -5.85
CA GLY A 241 13.66 18.02 -6.83
C GLY A 241 13.62 19.19 -7.82
N ASN A 242 13.01 20.32 -7.49
CA ASN A 242 13.09 21.56 -8.27
C ASN A 242 13.14 22.77 -7.32
N THR A 243 14.13 23.64 -7.54
CA THR A 243 14.32 24.92 -6.84
C THR A 243 13.28 25.97 -7.25
N ASN A 244 12.41 25.65 -8.22
CA ASN A 244 11.33 26.50 -8.68
C ASN A 244 10.00 25.93 -8.19
N THR A 245 9.32 26.68 -7.32
CA THR A 245 8.00 26.35 -6.75
C THR A 245 6.89 26.20 -7.80
N SER A 246 7.15 26.53 -9.07
CA SER A 246 6.24 26.35 -10.21
C SER A 246 6.22 24.93 -10.79
N ASP A 247 7.22 24.08 -10.49
CA ASP A 247 7.33 22.73 -11.06
C ASP A 247 6.79 21.61 -10.15
N ALA A 248 6.18 21.97 -9.02
CA ALA A 248 5.43 21.03 -8.19
C ALA A 248 4.05 20.69 -8.80
N SER A 249 3.97 20.62 -10.13
CA SER A 249 2.75 20.22 -10.83
C SER A 249 2.54 18.71 -10.70
N VAL A 250 1.29 18.28 -10.71
CA VAL A 250 0.88 16.86 -10.83
C VAL A 250 1.69 16.12 -11.91
N VAL A 251 1.92 16.78 -13.06
CA VAL A 251 2.69 16.25 -14.20
C VAL A 251 4.11 15.84 -13.78
N ALA A 252 4.82 16.69 -13.03
CA ALA A 252 6.19 16.41 -12.61
C ALA A 252 6.26 15.27 -11.59
N LEU A 253 5.29 15.20 -10.67
CA LEU A 253 5.18 14.12 -9.70
C LEU A 253 4.90 12.78 -10.38
N THR A 254 3.92 12.75 -11.29
CA THR A 254 3.59 11.53 -12.02
C THR A 254 4.74 11.11 -12.92
N GLY A 255 5.40 12.04 -13.63
CA GLY A 255 6.59 11.75 -14.44
C GLY A 255 7.73 11.11 -13.63
N ARG A 256 7.98 11.60 -12.40
CA ARG A 256 8.94 10.97 -11.48
C ARG A 256 8.47 9.59 -11.01
N GLY A 257 7.19 9.43 -10.70
CA GLY A 257 6.61 8.13 -10.34
C GLY A 257 6.79 7.10 -11.46
N LEU A 258 6.48 7.48 -12.70
CA LEU A 258 6.70 6.62 -13.87
C LEU A 258 8.18 6.29 -14.09
N THR A 259 9.06 7.25 -13.87
CA THR A 259 10.51 7.03 -13.99
C THR A 259 11.04 6.11 -12.88
N ALA A 260 10.50 6.23 -11.65
CA ALA A 260 10.83 5.35 -10.54
C ALA A 260 10.41 3.90 -10.80
N LEU A 261 9.29 3.69 -11.48
CA LEU A 261 8.85 2.38 -11.96
C LEU A 261 9.64 1.88 -13.19
N GLN A 262 10.74 2.53 -13.57
CA GLN A 262 11.61 2.10 -14.65
C GLN A 262 13.05 1.91 -14.16
N ILE A 263 13.24 1.77 -12.83
CA ILE A 263 14.54 1.48 -12.22
C ILE A 263 14.80 -0.03 -12.31
N PRO A 264 15.86 -0.50 -12.99
CA PRO A 264 16.28 -1.90 -12.93
C PRO A 264 16.77 -2.32 -11.53
N ASN A 265 16.70 -3.61 -11.22
CA ASN A 265 17.10 -4.16 -9.91
C ASN A 265 18.53 -3.79 -9.50
N ASP A 266 19.49 -3.76 -10.42
CA ASP A 266 20.90 -3.45 -10.17
C ASP A 266 21.20 -1.94 -10.07
N GLN A 267 20.25 -1.10 -10.48
CA GLN A 267 20.38 0.36 -10.53
C GLN A 267 19.70 1.07 -9.36
N GLY A 268 18.99 0.32 -8.50
CA GLY A 268 18.25 0.85 -7.35
C GLY A 268 19.06 1.80 -6.48
N CYS A 269 20.25 1.38 -6.05
CA CYS A 269 21.10 2.22 -5.18
C CYS A 269 21.54 3.52 -5.82
N ALA A 270 21.86 3.52 -7.12
CA ALA A 270 22.21 4.75 -7.81
C ALA A 270 21.01 5.72 -7.80
N ALA A 271 19.83 5.22 -8.16
CA ALA A 271 18.60 6.01 -8.23
C ALA A 271 18.23 6.65 -6.88
N VAL A 272 18.16 5.87 -5.79
CA VAL A 272 17.70 6.38 -4.47
C VAL A 272 18.70 7.26 -3.75
N ASN A 273 19.96 7.27 -4.21
CA ASN A 273 20.98 8.22 -3.76
C ASN A 273 21.04 9.48 -4.65
N GLY A 274 20.13 9.62 -5.62
CA GLY A 274 20.09 10.75 -6.56
C GLY A 274 21.26 10.77 -7.53
N ASN A 275 21.85 9.61 -7.83
CA ASN A 275 22.85 9.46 -8.88
C ASN A 275 22.15 9.08 -10.20
N SER A 276 22.82 9.32 -11.32
CA SER A 276 22.33 8.88 -12.62
C SER A 276 22.25 7.36 -12.71
N PHE A 277 21.27 6.84 -13.44
CA PHE A 277 21.12 5.42 -13.70
C PHE A 277 20.60 5.15 -15.11
N THR A 278 20.71 3.90 -15.55
CA THR A 278 20.12 3.47 -16.83
C THR A 278 18.75 2.84 -16.55
N SER A 279 17.69 3.35 -17.16
CA SER A 279 16.35 2.81 -17.01
C SER A 279 16.18 1.45 -17.71
N THR A 280 15.06 0.78 -17.44
CA THR A 280 14.64 -0.48 -18.12
C THR A 280 14.54 -0.38 -19.64
N THR A 281 14.43 0.82 -20.19
CA THR A 281 14.42 1.05 -21.66
C THR A 281 15.81 1.35 -22.23
N GLY A 282 16.85 1.36 -21.39
CA GLY A 282 18.22 1.76 -21.77
C GLY A 282 18.44 3.28 -21.78
N ALA A 283 17.42 4.09 -21.52
CA ALA A 283 17.56 5.54 -21.44
C ALA A 283 18.31 5.95 -20.17
N ALA A 284 19.27 6.87 -20.30
CA ALA A 284 19.97 7.47 -19.17
C ALA A 284 19.04 8.43 -18.41
N VAL A 285 18.84 8.18 -17.12
CA VAL A 285 18.09 9.05 -16.21
C VAL A 285 19.11 9.77 -15.34
N THR A 286 19.24 11.08 -15.53
CA THR A 286 20.22 11.90 -14.82
C THR A 286 19.68 12.48 -13.52
N THR A 287 18.37 12.67 -13.41
CA THR A 287 17.72 13.27 -12.23
C THR A 287 16.34 12.67 -11.97
N LEU A 288 16.27 11.65 -11.11
CA LEU A 288 15.00 11.19 -10.52
C LEU A 288 14.76 11.87 -9.15
N PHE A 289 15.76 11.75 -8.27
CA PHE A 289 15.82 12.44 -6.99
C PHE A 289 17.03 13.38 -6.96
N VAL A 290 16.91 14.50 -6.26
CA VAL A 290 17.93 15.56 -6.27
C VAL A 290 18.48 15.73 -4.85
N LYS A 291 19.81 15.65 -4.71
CA LYS A 291 20.51 15.89 -3.45
C LYS A 291 20.25 17.33 -2.95
N PRO A 292 20.09 17.56 -1.64
CA PRO A 292 20.22 16.59 -0.54
C PRO A 292 18.93 15.79 -0.25
N ASN A 293 17.84 16.01 -0.98
CA ASN A 293 16.53 15.41 -0.70
C ASN A 293 16.35 14.11 -1.51
N VAL A 294 17.05 13.06 -1.08
CA VAL A 294 16.97 11.72 -1.69
C VAL A 294 16.46 10.71 -0.65
N PRO A 295 15.71 9.67 -1.06
CA PRO A 295 15.13 8.74 -0.10
C PRO A 295 16.20 7.87 0.58
N GLY A 296 17.36 7.64 -0.06
CA GLY A 296 18.52 7.01 0.56
C GLY A 296 18.18 5.70 1.28
N SER A 297 18.47 5.63 2.58
CA SER A 297 18.24 4.44 3.41
C SER A 297 16.76 4.05 3.54
N CYS A 298 15.82 4.94 3.22
CA CYS A 298 14.39 4.63 3.21
C CYS A 298 13.95 3.72 2.05
N ALA A 299 14.86 3.45 1.12
CA ALA A 299 14.65 2.45 0.08
C ALA A 299 14.74 1.01 0.59
N LYS A 300 15.49 0.74 1.68
CA LYS A 300 15.68 -0.63 2.19
C LYS A 300 14.38 -1.31 2.60
N PRO A 301 13.46 -0.66 3.33
CA PRO A 301 12.19 -1.30 3.68
C PRO A 301 11.26 -1.50 2.48
N ALA A 302 11.31 -0.60 1.48
CA ALA A 302 10.55 -0.76 0.24
C ALA A 302 11.04 -1.97 -0.56
N ASP A 303 12.36 -2.17 -0.62
CA ASP A 303 12.96 -3.40 -1.14
C ASP A 303 12.52 -4.63 -0.36
N ALA A 304 12.61 -4.60 0.96
CA ALA A 304 12.23 -5.73 1.80
C ALA A 304 10.75 -6.12 1.64
N LEU A 305 9.89 -5.16 1.29
CA LEU A 305 8.50 -5.40 0.91
C LEU A 305 8.41 -6.04 -0.48
N LEU A 306 9.00 -5.42 -1.51
CA LEU A 306 8.92 -5.93 -2.89
C LEU A 306 9.61 -7.29 -3.06
N SER A 307 10.76 -7.49 -2.43
CA SER A 307 11.50 -8.75 -2.36
C SER A 307 10.73 -9.86 -1.65
N TRP A 308 9.84 -9.51 -0.71
CA TRP A 308 8.95 -10.47 -0.07
C TRP A 308 7.79 -10.84 -1.00
N VAL A 309 7.13 -9.85 -1.61
CA VAL A 309 6.06 -10.08 -2.60
C VAL A 309 6.56 -10.91 -3.78
N ARG A 310 7.78 -10.65 -4.28
CA ARG A 310 8.41 -11.40 -5.37
C ARG A 310 8.44 -12.92 -5.11
N LYS A 311 8.51 -13.34 -3.85
CA LYS A 311 8.61 -14.75 -3.47
C LYS A 311 7.27 -15.48 -3.45
N PHE A 312 6.15 -14.79 -3.70
CA PHE A 312 4.84 -15.42 -3.69
C PHE A 312 4.75 -16.46 -4.82
N PRO A 313 4.42 -17.73 -4.53
CA PRO A 313 4.34 -18.78 -5.54
C PRO A 313 3.44 -18.44 -6.73
N VAL A 314 2.34 -17.71 -6.47
CA VAL A 314 1.39 -17.26 -7.49
C VAL A 314 2.07 -16.50 -8.63
N LEU A 315 3.11 -15.69 -8.35
CA LEU A 315 3.75 -14.87 -9.39
C LEU A 315 4.33 -15.73 -10.51
N THR A 316 4.81 -16.93 -10.19
CA THR A 316 5.52 -17.82 -11.12
C THR A 316 4.72 -18.07 -12.40
N ASN A 317 3.42 -18.26 -12.24
CA ASN A 317 2.48 -18.68 -13.28
C ASN A 317 1.33 -17.70 -13.50
N ALA A 318 1.18 -16.66 -12.67
CA ALA A 318 0.08 -15.73 -12.81
C ALA A 318 0.26 -14.82 -14.02
N THR A 319 -0.76 -14.83 -14.86
CA THR A 319 -0.94 -13.91 -15.98
C THR A 319 -2.18 -13.08 -15.75
N TYR A 320 -2.07 -11.77 -15.93
CA TYR A 320 -3.23 -10.88 -15.98
C TYR A 320 -3.32 -10.32 -17.40
N SER A 321 -4.40 -10.64 -18.11
CA SER A 321 -4.45 -10.46 -19.56
C SER A 321 -3.24 -11.14 -20.23
N SER A 322 -2.44 -10.39 -20.98
CA SER A 322 -1.22 -10.87 -21.67
C SER A 322 0.08 -10.63 -20.86
N ILE A 323 -0.03 -10.18 -19.61
CA ILE A 323 1.11 -9.82 -18.78
C ILE A 323 1.43 -10.98 -17.83
N ARG A 324 2.64 -11.52 -17.91
CA ARG A 324 3.17 -12.38 -16.84
C ARG A 324 3.62 -11.49 -15.69
N LEU A 325 3.00 -11.66 -14.53
CA LEU A 325 3.18 -10.72 -13.43
C LEU A 325 4.58 -10.77 -12.80
N LEU A 326 5.26 -11.91 -12.86
CA LEU A 326 6.65 -12.04 -12.40
C LEU A 326 7.64 -11.18 -13.23
N ASP A 327 7.31 -10.85 -14.49
CA ASP A 327 8.17 -10.03 -15.35
C ASP A 327 8.29 -8.57 -14.84
N LEU A 328 7.44 -8.15 -13.89
CA LEU A 328 7.60 -6.89 -13.16
C LEU A 328 8.77 -6.91 -12.17
N PHE A 329 9.31 -8.07 -11.81
CA PHE A 329 10.28 -8.21 -10.72
C PHE A 329 11.63 -8.79 -11.16
N GLU A 330 11.65 -9.55 -12.25
CA GLU A 330 12.82 -10.28 -12.75
C GLU A 330 13.87 -9.39 -13.41
N ASP A 331 15.14 -9.77 -13.29
CA ASP A 331 16.25 -9.03 -13.88
C ASP A 331 16.14 -8.98 -15.40
N GLY A 332 16.34 -7.79 -15.98
CA GLY A 332 16.24 -7.59 -17.43
C GLY A 332 14.83 -7.78 -18.01
N LYS A 333 13.81 -7.91 -17.15
CA LYS A 333 12.40 -7.93 -17.54
C LYS A 333 11.73 -6.61 -17.14
N CYS A 334 10.66 -6.31 -17.83
CA CYS A 334 9.75 -5.22 -17.52
C CYS A 334 8.47 -5.39 -18.34
N VAL A 335 7.38 -4.77 -17.91
CA VAL A 335 6.09 -4.83 -18.58
C VAL A 335 5.85 -3.54 -19.35
N LYS A 336 5.63 -3.65 -20.66
CA LYS A 336 5.35 -2.49 -21.50
C LYS A 336 4.05 -1.80 -21.06
N GLY A 337 4.08 -0.49 -20.95
CA GLY A 337 2.92 0.31 -20.53
C GLY A 337 1.67 0.10 -21.37
N SER A 338 1.82 -0.11 -22.67
CA SER A 338 0.67 -0.43 -23.54
C SER A 338 -0.07 -1.70 -23.12
N LEU A 339 0.63 -2.69 -22.58
CA LEU A 339 -0.01 -3.91 -22.08
C LEU A 339 -0.78 -3.62 -20.79
N ILE A 340 -0.21 -2.80 -19.89
CA ILE A 340 -0.89 -2.39 -18.65
C ILE A 340 -2.13 -1.58 -18.99
N ALA A 341 -2.02 -0.60 -19.89
CA ALA A 341 -3.13 0.22 -20.35
C ALA A 341 -4.28 -0.62 -20.89
N ASN A 342 -3.97 -1.63 -21.70
CA ASN A 342 -4.97 -2.56 -22.25
C ASN A 342 -5.56 -3.49 -21.17
N ALA A 343 -4.76 -3.89 -20.17
CA ALA A 343 -5.19 -4.83 -19.15
C ALA A 343 -6.17 -4.21 -18.15
N VAL A 344 -6.04 -2.91 -17.86
CA VAL A 344 -6.91 -2.20 -16.90
C VAL A 344 -7.82 -1.16 -17.56
N ASP A 345 -7.94 -1.21 -18.89
CA ASP A 345 -8.79 -0.33 -19.72
C ASP A 345 -8.62 1.17 -19.38
N ILE A 346 -7.37 1.66 -19.44
CA ILE A 346 -7.07 3.06 -19.15
C ILE A 346 -7.65 3.97 -20.24
N ASP A 347 -8.66 4.76 -19.87
CA ASP A 347 -9.26 5.77 -20.75
C ASP A 347 -8.39 7.03 -20.90
N ASP A 348 -8.73 7.87 -21.88
CA ASP A 348 -8.01 9.12 -22.16
C ASP A 348 -8.17 10.18 -21.05
N HIS A 349 -9.18 10.07 -20.19
CA HIS A 349 -9.38 10.97 -19.06
C HIS A 349 -8.38 10.68 -17.94
N ILE A 350 -8.09 9.41 -17.66
CA ILE A 350 -7.10 8.98 -16.67
C ILE A 350 -5.72 9.54 -17.02
N TYR A 351 -5.29 9.43 -18.29
CA TYR A 351 -4.01 10.00 -18.72
C TYR A 351 -3.92 11.51 -18.46
N ARG A 352 -4.99 12.25 -18.78
CA ARG A 352 -5.07 13.70 -18.57
C ARG A 352 -5.04 14.05 -17.08
N ASP A 353 -5.79 13.33 -16.26
CA ASP A 353 -5.93 13.61 -14.82
C ASP A 353 -4.61 13.34 -14.07
N PHE A 354 -3.83 12.36 -14.55
CA PHE A 354 -2.48 12.08 -14.05
C PHE A 354 -1.39 12.94 -14.70
N GLY A 355 -1.73 13.76 -15.70
CA GLY A 355 -0.77 14.62 -16.38
C GLY A 355 0.28 13.87 -17.20
N VAL A 356 -0.07 12.69 -17.73
CA VAL A 356 0.84 11.82 -18.48
C VAL A 356 0.33 11.66 -19.90
N SER A 357 1.19 11.83 -20.89
CA SER A 357 0.79 11.53 -22.27
C SER A 357 0.66 10.01 -22.46
N LYS A 358 -0.41 9.58 -23.15
CA LYS A 358 -0.63 8.18 -23.55
C LYS A 358 0.58 7.58 -24.26
N ALA A 359 1.23 8.37 -25.12
CA ALA A 359 2.44 7.97 -25.83
C ALA A 359 3.60 7.65 -24.87
N ASN A 360 3.87 8.52 -23.88
CA ASN A 360 4.93 8.30 -22.90
C ASN A 360 4.62 7.09 -22.02
N PHE A 361 3.39 6.96 -21.53
CA PHE A 361 2.99 5.80 -20.73
C PHE A 361 3.17 4.50 -21.51
N ASN A 362 2.68 4.44 -22.74
CA ASN A 362 2.72 3.24 -23.57
C ASN A 362 4.14 2.85 -24.01
N ALA A 363 5.05 3.81 -24.09
CA ALA A 363 6.46 3.59 -24.39
C ALA A 363 7.29 3.13 -23.18
N SER A 364 6.84 3.41 -21.95
CA SER A 364 7.52 3.00 -20.71
C SER A 364 7.58 1.48 -20.56
N CYS A 365 8.63 1.00 -19.90
CA CYS A 365 8.79 -0.40 -19.52
C CYS A 365 8.84 -0.55 -18.00
N PHE A 366 7.72 -0.91 -17.40
CA PHE A 366 7.51 -0.88 -15.96
C PHE A 366 8.16 -2.06 -15.24
N HIS A 367 8.83 -1.76 -14.13
CA HIS A 367 9.56 -2.70 -13.27
C HIS A 367 9.44 -2.27 -11.79
N LEU A 368 9.37 -3.26 -10.92
CA LEU A 368 9.31 -3.14 -9.48
C LEU A 368 10.65 -3.58 -8.89
N SER A 369 11.58 -2.61 -8.79
CA SER A 369 12.93 -2.85 -8.30
C SER A 369 12.95 -3.50 -6.91
N ASN A 370 13.64 -4.63 -6.77
CA ASN A 370 13.66 -5.47 -5.56
C ASN A 370 15.04 -6.14 -5.30
N GLY A 371 16.13 -5.61 -5.86
CA GLY A 371 17.41 -6.34 -5.91
C GLY A 371 18.67 -5.61 -5.45
N ALA A 372 18.60 -4.33 -5.05
CA ALA A 372 19.82 -3.59 -4.72
C ALA A 372 19.71 -2.72 -3.48
N PHE A 373 18.52 -2.36 -3.00
CA PHE A 373 18.44 -1.29 -2.02
C PHE A 373 19.01 -1.67 -0.65
N GLN A 374 19.17 -2.96 -0.33
CA GLN A 374 19.76 -3.43 0.94
C GLN A 374 21.27 -3.18 1.06
N THR A 375 21.95 -2.94 -0.07
CA THR A 375 23.40 -2.71 -0.13
C THR A 375 23.78 -1.23 -0.15
N CYS A 376 22.79 -0.36 -0.36
CA CYS A 376 22.76 1.00 0.16
C CYS A 376 22.11 0.97 1.56
#